data_AF-A0A963DVP0-F1
#
_entry.id   AF-A0A963DVP0-F1
#
_cell.length_a   1.000
_cell.length_b   1.000
_cell.length_c   1.000
_cell.angle_alpha   90.00
_cell.angle_beta   90.00
_cell.angle_gamma   90.00
#
_symmetry.space_group_name_H-M   'P 1'
#
loop_
_entity.id
_entity.type
_entity.pdbx_description
1 polymer ?
#
loop_
_entity_poly.entity_id
_entity_poly.type
_entity_poly.pdbx_seq_one_letter_code
_entity_poly.pdbx_strand_id
1 'polypeptide(L)'
;MLSITDLTDFIELDFETVVIIARATGLDEPESVGLARQLLESEDGIALIHHMYRDHIDAPSGSRRDSRELTQSYRRFARKYPLPHAFPEA
;
A
#
# COMPACT_ATOMS: atom_id res chain seq x y z
N MET A 1 19.99 17.94 -1.57
CA MET A 1 18.91 18.75 -2.17
C MET A 1 17.91 17.77 -2.75
N LEU A 2 16.72 17.68 -2.16
CA LEU A 2 15.61 16.89 -2.72
C LEU A 2 15.05 17.67 -3.92
N SER A 3 15.12 17.07 -5.11
CA SER A 3 14.64 17.69 -6.36
C SER A 3 13.10 17.74 -6.38
N ILE A 4 12.53 18.72 -7.09
CA ILE A 4 11.08 18.89 -7.30
C ILE A 4 10.42 17.61 -7.89
N THR A 5 11.19 16.75 -8.55
CA THR A 5 10.77 15.42 -8.99
C THR A 5 10.46 14.47 -7.81
N ASP A 6 11.22 14.54 -6.71
CA ASP A 6 10.98 13.75 -5.49
C ASP A 6 9.67 14.16 -4.79
N LEU A 7 9.33 15.45 -4.89
CA LEU A 7 8.06 16.03 -4.43
C LEU A 7 6.87 15.65 -5.33
N THR A 8 7.10 15.36 -6.61
CA THR A 8 6.04 14.93 -7.54
C THR A 8 5.78 13.43 -7.41
N ASP A 9 6.82 12.65 -7.15
CA ASP A 9 6.70 11.24 -6.76
C ASP A 9 6.00 11.08 -5.39
N PHE A 10 6.18 12.06 -4.49
CA PHE A 10 5.45 12.19 -3.23
C PHE A 10 3.92 12.33 -3.40
N ILE A 11 3.45 12.79 -4.58
CA ILE A 11 2.03 13.07 -4.85
C ILE A 11 1.28 11.82 -5.35
N GLU A 12 2.01 10.78 -5.78
CA GLU A 12 1.40 9.57 -6.31
C GLU A 12 1.35 8.40 -5.31
N LEU A 13 2.14 8.47 -4.24
CA LEU A 13 2.09 7.50 -3.15
C LEU A 13 0.86 7.79 -2.30
N ASP A 14 -0.14 6.93 -2.43
CA ASP A 14 -1.41 7.08 -1.72
C ASP A 14 -1.14 7.00 -0.21
N PHE A 15 -1.45 8.07 0.53
CA PHE A 15 -1.24 8.17 1.98
C PHE A 15 -1.85 6.97 2.72
N GLU A 16 -2.96 6.43 2.20
CA GLU A 16 -3.64 5.27 2.78
C GLU A 16 -2.75 4.02 2.67
N THR A 17 -1.94 3.88 1.62
CA THR A 17 -0.96 2.79 1.46
C THR A 17 0.20 2.90 2.45
N VAL A 18 0.69 4.12 2.69
CA VAL A 18 1.73 4.38 3.70
C VAL A 18 1.22 4.02 5.10
N VAL A 19 -0.02 4.40 5.43
CA VAL A 19 -0.65 4.07 6.71
C VAL A 19 -0.81 2.56 6.89
N ILE A 20 -1.19 1.83 5.83
CA ILE A 20 -1.28 0.36 5.89
C ILE A 20 0.09 -0.26 6.16
N ILE A 21 1.12 0.18 5.46
CA ILE A 21 2.48 -0.34 5.65
C ILE A 21 2.97 -0.04 7.07
N ALA A 22 2.80 1.21 7.54
CA ALA A 22 3.15 1.60 8.90
C ALA A 22 2.42 0.74 9.95
N ARG A 23 1.13 0.46 9.76
CA ARG A 23 0.35 -0.39 10.66
C ARG A 23 0.79 -1.85 10.62
N ALA A 24 1.19 -2.36 9.46
CA ALA A 24 1.64 -3.74 9.29
C ALA A 24 3.06 -3.97 9.83
N THR A 25 3.95 -2.98 9.70
CA THR A 25 5.37 -3.12 10.04
C THR A 25 5.76 -2.47 11.37
N GLY A 26 4.93 -1.54 11.88
CA GLY A 26 5.25 -0.74 13.07
C GLY A 26 6.32 0.32 12.83
N LEU A 27 6.66 0.62 11.58
CA LEU A 27 7.65 1.63 11.21
C LEU A 27 7.10 3.05 11.34
N ASP A 28 7.98 4.01 11.59
CA ASP A 28 7.65 5.43 11.54
C ASP A 28 7.30 5.87 10.10
N GLU A 29 6.57 6.97 9.97
CA GLU A 29 6.09 7.50 8.68
C GLU A 29 7.19 7.60 7.59
N PRO A 30 8.38 8.21 7.84
CA PRO A 30 9.40 8.32 6.79
C PRO A 30 9.96 6.97 6.33
N GLU A 31 10.06 5.98 7.23
CA GLU A 31 10.51 4.63 6.90
C GLU A 31 9.43 3.86 6.12
N SER A 32 8.17 4.05 6.50
CA SER A 32 7.02 3.48 5.80
C SER A 32 6.88 4.02 4.38
N VAL A 33 7.15 5.31 4.17
CA VAL A 33 7.21 5.91 2.82
C VAL A 33 8.33 5.29 1.99
N GLY A 34 9.52 5.14 2.57
CA GLY A 34 10.65 4.51 1.89
C GLY A 34 10.36 3.05 1.48
N LEU A 35 9.77 2.28 2.40
CA LEU A 35 9.38 0.90 2.14
C LEU A 35 8.27 0.80 1.08
N ALA A 36 7.27 1.68 1.13
CA ALA A 36 6.19 1.71 0.15
C ALA A 36 6.72 1.96 -1.28
N ARG A 37 7.70 2.87 -1.43
CA ARG A 37 8.38 3.10 -2.71
C ARG A 37 9.07 1.83 -3.21
N GLN A 38 9.87 1.18 -2.36
CA GLN A 38 10.57 -0.06 -2.71
C GLN A 38 9.60 -1.18 -3.12
N LEU A 39 8.46 -1.29 -2.44
CA LEU A 39 7.45 -2.30 -2.76
C LEU A 39 6.74 -2.01 -4.08
N LEU A 40 6.53 -0.73 -4.43
CA LEU A 40 5.92 -0.36 -5.70
C LEU A 40 6.84 -0.54 -6.92
N GLU A 41 8.15 -0.66 -6.70
CA GLU A 41 9.13 -0.90 -7.77
C GLU A 41 9.14 -2.35 -8.27
N SER A 42 8.43 -3.28 -7.63
CA SER A 42 8.44 -4.71 -7.97
C SER A 42 7.04 -5.32 -7.95
N GLU A 43 6.79 -6.28 -8.85
CA GLU A 43 5.52 -7.02 -8.90
C GLU A 43 5.23 -7.76 -7.58
N ASP A 44 6.24 -8.40 -6.99
CA ASP A 44 6.14 -9.04 -5.67
C ASP A 44 5.80 -8.05 -4.56
N GLY A 45 6.32 -6.83 -4.62
CA GLY A 45 6.04 -5.80 -3.64
C GLY A 45 4.63 -5.24 -3.76
N ILE A 46 4.13 -5.08 -4.99
CA ILE A 46 2.72 -4.76 -5.24
C ILE A 46 1.81 -5.85 -4.68
N ALA A 47 2.13 -7.13 -4.94
CA ALA A 47 1.39 -8.27 -4.38
C ALA A 47 1.40 -8.28 -2.85
N LEU A 48 2.54 -7.95 -2.22
CA LEU A 48 2.64 -7.83 -0.77
C LEU A 48 1.71 -6.73 -0.22
N ILE A 49 1.64 -5.58 -0.88
CA ILE A 49 0.73 -4.50 -0.48
C ILE A 49 -0.74 -4.96 -0.59
N HIS A 50 -1.10 -5.73 -1.62
CA HIS A 50 -2.44 -6.33 -1.71
C HIS A 50 -2.74 -7.25 -0.52
N HIS A 51 -1.77 -8.06 -0.09
CA HIS A 51 -1.91 -8.92 1.08
C HIS A 51 -2.08 -8.11 2.36
N MET A 52 -1.29 -7.07 2.57
CA MET A 52 -1.42 -6.19 3.75
C MET A 52 -2.79 -5.52 3.82
N TYR A 53 -3.30 -5.00 2.70
CA TYR A 53 -4.65 -4.44 2.65
C TYR A 53 -5.72 -5.47 3.04
N ARG A 54 -5.62 -6.70 2.52
CA ARG A 54 -6.58 -7.77 2.85
C ARG A 54 -6.53 -8.13 4.34
N ASP A 55 -5.33 -8.29 4.89
CA ASP A 55 -5.16 -8.62 6.31
C ASP A 55 -5.82 -7.57 7.21
N HIS A 56 -5.64 -6.28 6.90
CA HIS A 56 -6.31 -5.21 7.64
C HIS A 56 -7.82 -5.08 7.38
N ILE A 57 -8.34 -5.50 6.22
CA ILE A 57 -9.79 -5.54 5.95
C ILE A 57 -10.46 -6.69 6.72
N ASP A 58 -9.82 -7.85 6.75
CA ASP A 58 -10.32 -9.06 7.42
C ASP A 58 -10.07 -9.05 8.94
N ALA A 59 -9.19 -8.16 9.44
CA ALA A 59 -8.91 -8.01 10.86
C ALA A 59 -10.20 -7.66 11.66
N PRO A 60 -10.57 -8.46 12.68
CA PRO A 60 -11.83 -8.29 13.42
C PRO A 60 -11.85 -7.08 14.37
N SER A 61 -10.77 -6.29 14.41
CA SER A 61 -10.52 -5.24 15.41
C SER A 61 -10.85 -3.82 14.96
N GLY A 62 -11.33 -3.60 13.73
CA GLY A 62 -11.71 -2.28 13.20
C GLY A 62 -13.18 -1.89 13.40
N SER A 63 -13.46 -0.58 13.55
CA SER A 63 -14.83 -0.07 13.42
C SER A 63 -15.37 -0.32 12.01
N ARG A 64 -16.69 -0.57 11.86
CA ARG A 64 -17.31 -0.75 10.52
C ARG A 64 -17.08 0.42 9.56
N ARG A 65 -16.79 1.61 10.09
CA ARG A 65 -16.43 2.81 9.32
C ARG A 65 -15.02 2.71 8.75
N ASP A 66 -14.03 2.39 9.60
CA ASP A 66 -12.65 2.10 9.19
C ASP A 66 -12.58 1.02 8.11
N SER A 67 -13.32 -0.08 8.25
CA SER A 67 -13.33 -1.16 7.26
C SER A 67 -13.85 -0.70 5.88
N ARG A 68 -14.85 0.18 5.84
CA ARG A 68 -15.37 0.76 4.58
C ARG A 68 -14.38 1.73 3.95
N GLU A 69 -13.74 2.57 4.74
CA GLU A 69 -12.70 3.48 4.27
C GLU A 69 -11.54 2.68 3.69
N LEU A 70 -11.02 1.68 4.42
CA LEU A 70 -9.96 0.79 3.95
C LEU A 70 -10.31 0.06 2.64
N THR A 71 -11.55 -0.43 2.53
CA THR A 71 -12.01 -1.09 1.30
C THR A 71 -12.03 -0.13 0.11
N GLN A 72 -12.36 1.14 0.34
CA GLN A 72 -12.37 2.17 -0.69
C GLN A 72 -10.93 2.53 -1.13
N SER A 73 -10.00 2.66 -0.18
CA SER A 73 -8.57 2.85 -0.44
C SER A 73 -8.00 1.68 -1.24
N TYR A 74 -8.31 0.45 -0.81
CA TYR A 74 -7.88 -0.77 -1.50
C TYR A 74 -8.37 -0.81 -2.96
N ARG A 75 -9.63 -0.39 -3.22
CA ARG A 75 -10.13 -0.31 -4.60
C ARG A 75 -9.40 0.72 -5.45
N ARG A 76 -9.00 1.85 -4.86
CA ARG A 76 -8.19 2.87 -5.56
C ARG A 76 -6.81 2.31 -5.87
N PHE A 77 -6.16 1.69 -4.88
CA PHE A 77 -4.88 1.04 -5.03
C PHE A 77 -4.92 -0.04 -6.12
N ALA A 78 -5.85 -0.99 -6.03
CA ALA A 78 -5.97 -2.10 -6.98
C ALA A 78 -6.32 -1.65 -8.42
N ARG A 79 -6.90 -0.46 -8.57
CA ARG A 79 -7.15 0.15 -9.89
C ARG A 79 -5.88 0.78 -10.48
N LYS A 80 -5.01 1.33 -9.64
CA LYS A 80 -3.75 1.96 -10.04
C LYS A 80 -2.64 0.92 -10.24
N TYR A 81 -2.61 -0.08 -9.38
CA TYR A 81 -1.67 -1.20 -9.38
C TYR A 81 -2.50 -2.49 -9.42
N PRO A 82 -2.81 -3.03 -10.61
CA PRO A 82 -3.48 -4.32 -10.70
C PRO A 82 -2.58 -5.41 -10.13
N LEU A 83 -3.17 -6.43 -9.52
CA LEU A 83 -2.45 -7.64 -9.11
C LEU A 83 -1.67 -8.15 -10.32
N PRO A 84 -0.32 -8.20 -10.25
CA PRO A 84 0.46 -8.81 -11.31
C PRO A 84 -0.06 -10.24 -11.46
N HIS A 85 -0.40 -10.62 -12.69
CA HIS A 85 -1.02 -11.90 -12.99
C HIS A 85 -0.16 -12.96 -12.33
N ALA A 86 -0.73 -13.68 -11.34
CA ALA A 86 -0.05 -14.78 -10.68
C ALA A 86 0.63 -15.60 -11.77
N PHE A 87 1.96 -15.64 -11.77
CA PHE A 87 2.69 -16.47 -12.70
C PHE A 87 2.06 -17.87 -12.62
N PRO A 88 1.60 -18.46 -13.74
CA PRO A 88 1.12 -19.83 -13.71
C PRO A 88 2.29 -20.67 -13.21
N GLU A 89 2.10 -21.31 -12.05
CA GLU A 89 3.03 -22.32 -11.55
C GLU A 89 3.28 -23.33 -12.68
N ALA A 90 4.54 -23.43 -13.11
CA ALA A 90 5.02 -24.41 -14.07
C ALA A 90 5.48 -25.69 -13.35
#